data_AF-A0A7W1BQ07-F1
#
_entry.id   AF-A0A7W1BQ07-F1
#
_cell.length_a   1.000
_cell.length_b   1.000
_cell.length_c   1.000
_cell.angle_alpha   90.00
_cell.angle_beta   90.00
_cell.angle_gamma   90.00
#
_symmetry.space_group_name_H-M   'P 1'
#
loop_
_entity.id
_entity.type
_entity.pdbx_description
1 polymer ?
#
loop_
_entity_poly.entity_id
_entity_poly.type
_entity_poly.pdbx_seq_one_letter_code
_entity_poly.pdbx_strand_id
1 'polypeptide(L)'
;MIDLFAHRLLVLGGVALLAALIALAVVERRSQEDGAATLANATVPASWNTAFAGSRGQTGDAQRTTCGQVLSAAALGVTHPVLPCGAKIVLRKGETLVLSEIVDNALVEPGRQLEVTEALARILRLKGTSEIEWRFATEATG
;
A
#
# COMPACT_ATOMS: atom_id res chain seq x y z
N MET A 1 -49.38 -21.03 38.80
CA MET A 1 -48.01 -20.69 39.25
C MET A 1 -46.96 -20.92 38.16
N ILE A 2 -47.17 -21.85 37.21
CA ILE A 2 -46.21 -22.22 36.14
C ILE A 2 -46.11 -21.15 35.03
N ASP A 3 -47.22 -20.48 34.70
CA ASP A 3 -47.26 -19.47 33.61
C ASP A 3 -46.41 -18.21 33.87
N LEU A 4 -46.25 -17.84 35.15
CA LEU A 4 -45.46 -16.66 35.53
C LEU A 4 -43.95 -16.92 35.41
N PHE A 5 -43.51 -18.16 35.65
CA PHE A 5 -42.11 -18.55 35.47
C PHE A 5 -41.75 -18.66 33.98
N ALA A 6 -42.63 -19.25 33.16
CA ALA A 6 -42.45 -19.34 31.72
C ALA A 6 -42.36 -17.96 31.05
N HIS A 7 -43.22 -17.03 31.45
CA HIS A 7 -43.19 -15.65 30.94
C HIS A 7 -41.90 -14.91 31.34
N ARG A 8 -41.46 -15.05 32.59
CA ARG A 8 -40.19 -14.45 33.05
C ARG A 8 -38.97 -14.99 32.33
N LEU A 9 -38.93 -16.30 32.07
CA LEU A 9 -37.82 -16.94 31.33
C LEU A 9 -37.76 -16.46 29.87
N LEU A 10 -38.91 -16.31 29.20
CA LEU A 10 -38.97 -15.77 27.84
C LEU A 10 -38.50 -14.31 27.78
N VAL A 11 -38.93 -13.47 28.73
CA VAL A 11 -38.50 -12.06 28.80
C VAL A 11 -37.00 -11.96 29.06
N LEU A 12 -36.47 -12.73 30.02
CA LEU A 12 -35.04 -12.71 30.34
C LEU A 12 -34.18 -13.25 29.18
N GLY A 13 -34.63 -14.32 28.52
CA GLY A 13 -33.95 -14.86 27.34
C GLY A 13 -33.92 -13.86 26.18
N GLY A 14 -35.05 -13.17 25.94
CA GLY A 14 -35.14 -12.13 24.93
C GLY A 14 -34.20 -10.95 25.20
N VAL A 15 -34.15 -10.47 26.46
CA VAL A 15 -33.26 -9.37 26.87
C VAL A 15 -31.79 -9.77 26.75
N ALA A 16 -31.41 -10.98 27.16
CA ALA A 16 -30.05 -11.47 27.06
C ALA A 16 -29.59 -11.57 25.60
N LEU A 17 -30.46 -12.06 24.70
CA LEU A 17 -30.17 -12.13 23.27
C LEU A 17 -29.98 -10.74 22.66
N LEU A 18 -30.86 -9.79 22.99
CA LEU A 18 -30.75 -8.40 22.52
C LEU A 18 -29.46 -7.73 22.97
N ALA A 19 -29.07 -7.92 24.24
CA ALA A 19 -27.82 -7.41 24.77
C ALA A 19 -26.60 -8.01 24.06
N ALA A 20 -26.63 -9.31 23.76
CA ALA A 20 -25.55 -9.99 23.03
C ALA A 20 -25.41 -9.46 21.59
N LEU A 21 -26.53 -9.25 20.88
CA LEU A 21 -26.53 -8.69 19.53
C LEU A 21 -26.00 -7.25 19.50
N ILE A 22 -26.40 -6.42 20.47
CA ILE A 22 -25.89 -5.04 20.60
C ILE A 22 -24.38 -5.05 20.86
N ALA A 23 -23.90 -5.92 21.76
CA ALA A 23 -22.48 -6.04 22.04
C ALA A 23 -21.68 -6.45 20.79
N LEU A 24 -22.19 -7.41 20.02
CA LEU A 24 -21.53 -7.87 18.79
C LEU A 24 -21.46 -6.76 17.74
N ALA A 25 -22.56 -6.03 17.52
CA ALA A 25 -22.58 -4.90 16.60
C ALA A 25 -21.62 -3.77 17.01
N VAL A 26 -21.47 -3.52 18.31
CA VAL A 26 -20.49 -2.54 18.81
C VAL A 26 -19.05 -3.01 18.58
N VAL A 27 -18.76 -4.29 18.78
CA VAL A 27 -17.43 -4.87 18.54
C VAL A 27 -17.06 -4.81 17.05
N GLU A 28 -17.99 -5.19 16.16
CA GLU A 28 -17.77 -5.08 14.71
C GLU A 28 -17.50 -3.64 14.30
N ARG A 29 -18.32 -2.69 14.79
CA ARG A 29 -18.13 -1.27 14.49
C ARG A 29 -16.77 -0.74 14.97
N ARG A 30 -16.34 -1.10 16.19
CA ARG A 30 -15.02 -0.71 16.71
C ARG A 30 -13.89 -1.32 15.89
N SER A 31 -14.00 -2.58 15.49
CA SER A 31 -12.99 -3.21 14.63
C SER A 31 -12.85 -2.54 13.26
N GLN A 32 -13.96 -2.02 12.72
CA GLN A 32 -13.94 -1.24 11.48
C GLN A 32 -13.37 0.17 11.69
N GLU A 33 -13.65 0.82 12.82
CA GLU A 33 -13.07 2.11 13.22
C GLU A 33 -11.58 1.99 13.61
N ASP A 34 -11.11 0.85 14.11
CA ASP A 34 -9.69 0.57 14.38
C ASP A 34 -8.92 0.21 13.10
N GLY A 35 -9.54 -0.49 12.14
CA GLY A 35 -8.98 -0.68 10.80
C GLY A 35 -8.98 0.61 9.96
N ALA A 36 -9.93 1.50 10.25
CA ALA A 36 -10.00 2.87 9.76
C ALA A 36 -9.50 3.88 10.81
N ALA A 37 -8.65 3.45 11.76
CA ALA A 37 -7.99 4.34 12.70
C ALA A 37 -7.08 5.23 11.87
N THR A 38 -7.65 6.34 11.43
CA THR A 38 -7.05 7.59 11.00
C THR A 38 -5.55 7.44 10.71
N LEU A 39 -5.24 6.76 9.60
CA LEU A 39 -4.27 7.37 8.69
C LEU A 39 -4.93 8.67 8.31
N ALA A 40 -4.82 9.68 9.19
CA ALA A 40 -5.08 11.06 8.85
C ALA A 40 -4.47 11.20 7.46
N ASN A 41 -5.22 11.80 6.53
CA ASN A 41 -4.67 12.25 5.26
C ASN A 41 -3.45 13.09 5.61
N ALA A 42 -2.30 12.43 5.79
CA ALA A 42 -1.03 13.04 5.93
C ALA A 42 -0.89 13.60 4.53
N THR A 43 -1.11 14.91 4.42
CA THR A 43 -0.79 15.63 3.21
C THR A 43 0.65 15.27 2.94
N VAL A 44 0.85 14.32 2.04
CA VAL A 44 2.19 13.89 1.69
C VAL A 44 2.81 15.15 1.12
N PRO A 45 3.88 15.68 1.74
CA PRO A 45 4.49 16.88 1.24
C PRO A 45 4.84 16.62 -0.22
N ALA A 46 4.34 17.47 -1.12
CA ALA A 46 4.66 17.42 -2.54
C ALA A 46 6.16 17.73 -2.82
N SER A 47 6.96 17.87 -1.76
CA SER A 47 8.40 18.01 -1.83
C SER A 47 9.04 16.78 -2.44
N TRP A 48 10.05 17.03 -3.25
CA TRP A 48 10.89 16.00 -3.82
C TRP A 48 11.79 15.40 -2.73
N ASN A 49 11.94 14.09 -2.76
CA ASN A 49 12.89 13.32 -1.98
C ASN A 49 14.02 12.87 -2.91
N THR A 50 15.26 12.86 -2.43
CA THR A 50 16.40 12.30 -3.17
C THR A 50 16.62 10.84 -2.79
N ALA A 51 17.02 10.01 -3.75
CA ALA A 51 17.36 8.62 -3.52
C ALA A 51 18.41 8.11 -4.51
N PHE A 52 19.28 7.21 -4.06
CA PHE A 52 20.13 6.41 -4.95
C PHE A 52 19.33 5.27 -5.55
N ALA A 53 19.16 5.30 -6.88
CA ALA A 53 18.40 4.35 -7.65
C ALA A 53 19.23 3.65 -8.73
N GLY A 54 18.87 2.41 -9.03
CA GLY A 54 19.45 1.63 -10.12
C GLY A 54 18.43 0.68 -10.74
N SER A 55 18.82 0.04 -11.85
CA SER A 55 18.00 -1.01 -12.46
C SER A 55 18.01 -2.27 -11.61
N ARG A 56 16.82 -2.85 -11.36
CA ARG A 56 16.65 -4.19 -10.78
C ARG A 56 17.22 -5.31 -11.68
N GLY A 57 17.54 -5.00 -12.94
CA GLY A 57 17.98 -5.95 -13.94
C GLY A 57 16.83 -6.54 -14.75
N GLN A 58 17.18 -7.44 -15.68
CA GLN A 58 16.20 -8.09 -16.55
C GLN A 58 15.21 -8.92 -15.73
N THR A 59 13.93 -8.83 -16.10
CA THR A 59 12.89 -9.65 -15.49
C THR A 59 13.05 -11.11 -15.92
N GLY A 60 13.06 -12.03 -14.96
CA GLY A 60 13.04 -13.46 -15.23
C GLY A 60 11.66 -13.98 -15.63
N ASP A 61 11.58 -15.24 -16.04
CA ASP A 61 10.33 -15.88 -16.41
C ASP A 61 9.34 -15.90 -15.24
N ALA A 62 8.17 -15.29 -15.45
CA ALA A 62 7.08 -15.21 -14.47
C ALA A 62 7.54 -14.74 -13.06
N GLN A 63 8.52 -13.84 -13.00
CA GLN A 63 9.06 -13.34 -11.73
C GLN A 63 7.97 -12.68 -10.89
N ARG A 64 7.76 -13.20 -9.68
CA ARG A 64 6.81 -12.65 -8.70
C ARG A 64 7.48 -11.65 -7.77
N THR A 65 6.77 -10.57 -7.45
CA THR A 65 7.19 -9.56 -6.47
C THR A 65 6.61 -9.82 -5.09
N THR A 66 7.13 -9.16 -4.05
CA THR A 66 6.52 -9.24 -2.70
C THR A 66 5.11 -8.65 -2.66
N CYS A 67 4.79 -7.76 -3.59
CA CYS A 67 3.45 -7.21 -3.77
C CYS A 67 2.48 -8.17 -4.48
N GLY A 68 2.90 -9.40 -4.81
CA GLY A 68 2.05 -10.44 -5.41
C GLY A 68 1.85 -10.30 -6.92
N GLN A 69 2.52 -9.35 -7.57
CA GLN A 69 2.43 -9.13 -9.02
C GLN A 69 3.42 -10.03 -9.77
N VAL A 70 3.09 -10.38 -11.02
CA VAL A 70 4.05 -11.00 -11.95
C VAL A 70 4.64 -9.87 -12.81
N LEU A 71 5.95 -9.67 -12.72
CA LEU A 71 6.63 -8.68 -13.55
C LEU A 71 6.71 -9.15 -14.99
N SER A 72 6.41 -8.23 -15.91
CA SER A 72 6.70 -8.39 -17.33
C SER A 72 7.94 -7.57 -17.70
N ALA A 73 8.59 -7.93 -18.81
CA ALA A 73 9.75 -7.20 -19.31
C ALA A 73 9.46 -5.72 -19.67
N ALA A 74 8.19 -5.38 -19.88
CA ALA A 74 7.73 -4.02 -20.19
C ALA A 74 7.19 -3.26 -18.96
N ALA A 75 7.17 -3.87 -17.77
CA ALA A 75 6.65 -3.24 -16.57
C ALA A 75 7.43 -1.95 -16.25
N LEU A 76 6.69 -0.90 -15.85
CA LEU A 76 7.22 0.37 -15.38
C LEU A 76 6.94 0.49 -13.89
N GLY A 77 7.73 -0.24 -13.10
CA GLY A 77 7.56 -0.35 -11.66
C GLY A 77 8.80 0.05 -10.88
N VAL A 78 8.56 0.39 -9.61
CA VAL A 78 9.57 0.72 -8.61
C VAL A 78 9.55 -0.30 -7.48
N THR A 79 10.73 -0.65 -7.00
CA THR A 79 10.93 -1.38 -5.76
C THR A 79 11.34 -0.40 -4.67
N HIS A 80 10.62 -0.38 -3.55
CA HIS A 80 10.99 0.45 -2.41
C HIS A 80 10.74 -0.30 -1.10
N PRO A 81 11.73 -0.41 -0.18
CA PRO A 81 11.63 -1.27 1.00
C PRO A 81 10.44 -1.02 1.92
N VAL A 82 10.03 0.24 2.05
CA VAL A 82 9.02 0.66 3.04
C VAL A 82 7.76 1.28 2.46
N LEU A 83 7.70 1.55 1.14
CA LEU A 83 6.50 2.17 0.58
C LEU A 83 5.43 1.11 0.30
N PRO A 84 4.14 1.43 0.48
CA PRO A 84 3.08 0.45 0.28
C PRO A 84 2.97 0.04 -1.19
N CYS A 85 2.67 -1.23 -1.42
CA CYS A 85 2.40 -1.77 -2.75
C CYS A 85 1.30 -0.95 -3.46
N GLY A 86 1.50 -0.66 -4.75
CA GLY A 86 0.59 0.13 -5.58
C GLY A 86 0.66 1.65 -5.36
N ALA A 87 1.45 2.14 -4.40
CA ALA A 87 1.62 3.58 -4.20
C ALA A 87 2.13 4.24 -5.49
N LYS A 88 1.41 5.26 -5.95
CA LYS A 88 1.79 6.02 -7.15
C LYS A 88 2.84 7.06 -6.79
N ILE A 89 3.94 7.04 -7.53
CA ILE A 89 5.05 7.98 -7.34
C ILE A 89 5.46 8.57 -8.67
N VAL A 90 6.00 9.78 -8.62
CA VAL A 90 6.65 10.43 -9.74
C VAL A 90 8.15 10.37 -9.51
N LEU A 91 8.90 9.88 -10.49
CA LEU A 91 10.35 9.85 -10.51
C LEU A 91 10.86 10.95 -11.42
N ARG A 92 11.95 11.60 -11.04
CA ARG A 92 12.62 12.62 -11.84
C ARG A 92 14.12 12.36 -11.89
N LYS A 93 14.69 12.42 -13.10
CA LYS A 93 16.14 12.50 -13.32
C LYS A 93 16.43 13.48 -14.45
N GLY A 94 17.07 14.59 -14.11
CA GLY A 94 17.23 15.72 -15.04
C GLY A 94 15.86 16.20 -15.52
N GLU A 95 15.67 16.24 -16.84
CA GLU A 95 14.41 16.67 -17.48
C GLU A 95 13.37 15.53 -17.62
N THR A 96 13.75 14.29 -17.32
CA THR A 96 12.84 13.14 -17.47
C THR A 96 12.01 12.97 -16.22
N LEU A 97 10.69 12.93 -16.39
CA LEU A 97 9.71 12.77 -15.33
C LEU A 97 8.74 11.64 -15.69
N VAL A 98 8.58 10.66 -14.81
CA VAL A 98 7.79 9.45 -15.09
C VAL A 98 6.89 9.12 -13.91
N LEU A 99 5.60 8.95 -14.17
CA LEU A 99 4.65 8.36 -13.23
C LEU A 99 4.85 6.84 -13.21
N SER A 100 5.00 6.28 -12.02
CA SER A 100 5.21 4.85 -11.77
C SER A 100 4.45 4.42 -10.52
N GLU A 101 4.51 3.14 -10.20
CA GLU A 101 4.00 2.61 -8.93
C GLU A 101 5.01 1.71 -8.23
N ILE A 102 4.78 1.50 -6.93
CA ILE A 102 5.51 0.51 -6.15
C ILE A 102 5.00 -0.89 -6.49
N VAL A 103 5.85 -1.70 -7.11
CA VAL A 103 5.54 -3.07 -7.55
C VAL A 103 6.22 -4.14 -6.68
N ASP A 104 7.19 -3.77 -5.85
CA ASP A 104 7.94 -4.70 -5.00
C ASP A 104 8.51 -3.96 -3.78
N ASN A 105 8.80 -4.69 -2.70
CA ASN A 105 9.47 -4.17 -1.51
C ASN A 105 10.84 -4.83 -1.26
N ALA A 106 11.17 -5.92 -1.97
CA ALA A 106 12.47 -6.56 -1.82
C ALA A 106 13.47 -6.02 -2.85
N LEU A 107 14.46 -5.25 -2.43
CA LEU A 107 15.58 -4.84 -3.29
C LEU A 107 16.40 -6.07 -3.73
N VAL A 108 16.91 -6.05 -4.96
CA VAL A 108 17.77 -7.11 -5.51
C VAL A 108 19.24 -6.83 -5.25
N GLU A 109 19.68 -5.60 -5.48
CA GLU A 109 21.08 -5.20 -5.30
C GLU A 109 21.25 -4.34 -4.03
N PRO A 110 22.35 -4.53 -3.29
CA PRO A 110 22.68 -3.67 -2.14
C PRO A 110 23.12 -2.27 -2.59
N GLY A 111 23.17 -1.33 -1.63
CA GLY A 111 23.68 0.03 -1.86
C GLY A 111 22.72 0.95 -2.62
N ARG A 112 21.44 0.56 -2.74
CA ARG A 112 20.37 1.35 -3.34
C ARG A 112 19.26 1.61 -2.33
N GLN A 113 18.63 2.77 -2.43
CA GLN A 113 17.47 3.12 -1.59
C GLN A 113 16.16 2.72 -2.27
N LEU A 114 16.15 2.71 -3.60
CA LEU A 114 15.07 2.16 -4.42
C LEU A 114 15.64 1.54 -5.70
N GLU A 115 14.89 0.65 -6.32
CA GLU A 115 15.21 0.14 -7.66
C GLU A 115 14.07 0.40 -8.62
N VAL A 116 14.39 0.50 -9.90
CA VAL A 116 13.40 0.56 -10.96
C VAL A 116 13.53 -0.66 -11.86
N THR A 117 12.42 -1.10 -12.43
CA THR A 117 12.40 -2.07 -13.52
C THR A 117 13.33 -1.65 -14.66
N GLU A 118 13.89 -2.63 -15.38
CA GLU A 118 14.86 -2.39 -16.45
C GLU A 118 14.31 -1.53 -17.60
N ALA A 119 13.02 -1.67 -17.94
CA ALA A 119 12.36 -0.76 -18.89
C ALA A 119 12.31 0.70 -18.40
N LEU A 120 11.99 0.91 -17.12
CA LEU A 120 11.96 2.24 -16.51
C LEU A 120 13.36 2.84 -16.34
N ALA A 121 14.37 2.02 -16.05
CA ALA A 121 15.77 2.45 -16.00
C ALA A 121 16.24 3.06 -17.33
N ARG A 122 15.84 2.45 -18.46
CA ARG A 122 16.14 2.98 -19.80
C ARG A 122 15.46 4.32 -20.06
N ILE A 123 14.19 4.46 -19.68
CA ILE A 123 13.45 5.73 -19.83
C ILE A 123 14.12 6.83 -19.01
N LEU A 124 14.43 6.56 -17.74
CA LEU A 124 15.11 7.49 -16.84
C LEU A 124 16.61 7.66 -17.17
N ARG A 125 17.16 6.92 -18.14
CA ARG A 125 18.58 6.96 -18.53
C ARG A 125 19.50 6.75 -17.32
N LEU A 126 19.20 5.73 -16.51
CA LEU A 126 20.04 5.34 -15.38
C LEU A 126 21.33 4.67 -15.87
N LYS A 127 22.45 5.01 -15.22
CA LYS A 127 23.76 4.40 -15.47
C LYS A 127 24.27 3.88 -14.13
N GLY A 128 24.25 2.56 -13.94
CA GLY A 128 24.51 1.95 -12.64
C GLY A 128 23.58 2.49 -11.56
N THR A 129 24.13 2.71 -10.36
CA THR A 129 23.45 3.44 -9.28
C THR A 129 23.66 4.95 -9.48
N SER A 130 22.58 5.72 -9.51
CA SER A 130 22.60 7.18 -9.66
C SER A 130 21.61 7.82 -8.69
N GLU A 131 21.88 9.06 -8.27
CA GLU A 131 20.89 9.86 -7.57
C GLU A 131 19.72 10.22 -8.52
N ILE A 132 18.51 10.12 -8.00
CA ILE A 132 17.27 10.59 -8.62
C ILE A 132 16.42 11.30 -7.58
N GLU A 133 15.38 11.98 -8.05
CA GLU A 133 14.35 12.56 -7.19
C GLU A 133 13.05 11.79 -7.34
N TRP A 134 12.26 11.72 -6.28
CA TRP A 134 10.94 11.11 -6.30
C TRP A 134 9.99 11.78 -5.32
N ARG A 135 8.69 11.67 -5.60
CA ARG A 135 7.63 12.08 -4.68
C ARG A 135 6.40 11.23 -4.90
N PHE A 136 5.46 11.23 -3.97
CA PHE A 136 4.15 10.67 -4.26
C PHE A 136 3.45 11.44 -5.38
N ALA A 137 2.73 10.71 -6.21
CA ALA A 137 1.84 11.32 -7.17
C ALA A 137 0.75 12.08 -6.41
N THR A 138 0.46 13.27 -6.91
CA THR A 138 -0.64 14.10 -6.43
C THR A 138 -1.70 14.07 -7.52
N GLU A 139 -2.98 14.06 -7.13
CA GLU A 139 -4.06 14.31 -8.10
C GLU A 139 -3.76 15.60 -8.86
N ALA A 140 -4.00 15.60 -10.16
CA ALA A 140 -3.93 16.83 -10.93
C ALA A 140 -5.08 17.72 -10.46
N THR A 141 -4.77 18.75 -9.67
CA THR A 141 -5.74 19.82 -9.41
C THR A 141 -5.98 20.53 -10.73
N GLY A 142 -7.08 20.17 -11.40
CA GLY A 142 -7.59 20.87 -12.58
C GLY A 142 -8.17 22.23 -12.23
#